data_AF-A0A674D374-F1
#
_entry.id   AF-A0A674D374-F1
#
_cell.length_a   1.000
_cell.length_b   1.000
_cell.length_c   1.000
_cell.angle_alpha   90.00
_cell.angle_beta   90.00
_cell.angle_gamma   90.00
#
_symmetry.space_group_name_H-M   'P 1'
#
loop_
_entity.id
_entity.type
_entity.pdbx_description
1 polymer ?
#
loop_
_entity_poly.entity_id
_entity_poly.type
_entity_poly.pdbx_seq_one_letter_code
_entity_poly.pdbx_strand_id
1 'polypeptide(L)'
;MSRGFSSHRAAEGSMAYVSDKGELYVRTRDGWRKVQLGELILIPAESPSSAVSQALTVLSMVTSIEFCPPQLHLVALNAPFSGDMRGIRGADFQCYQQARAMGLTATYRAFLSSHLQDLATIVKKGDRYNMPVINLKGEVIYSSWMNIFSGNGGVFDPSIPIYSFEGRNVMTDPTWPQKLVWHGSSTVGIRMTTNYCEAWRAGDMAVTGMPKNW
;
A
#
# COMPACT_ATOMS: atom_id res chain seq x y z
N MET A 1 -23.49 -34.86 19.40
CA MET A 1 -24.60 -34.29 18.60
C MET A 1 -24.19 -34.29 17.15
N SER A 2 -24.75 -35.24 16.39
CA SER A 2 -24.46 -35.52 14.98
C SER A 2 -25.20 -34.52 14.09
N ARG A 3 -24.50 -33.76 13.24
CA ARG A 3 -25.12 -32.98 12.17
C ARG A 3 -25.17 -33.83 10.90
N GLY A 4 -26.34 -34.40 10.62
CA GLY A 4 -26.62 -35.13 9.39
C GLY A 4 -26.62 -34.20 8.17
N PHE A 5 -25.91 -34.60 7.11
CA PHE A 5 -26.09 -34.05 5.78
C PHE A 5 -27.47 -34.45 5.25
N SER A 6 -28.27 -33.50 4.76
CA SER A 6 -29.55 -33.80 4.13
C SER A 6 -29.32 -34.47 2.78
N SER A 7 -29.72 -35.74 2.66
CA SER A 7 -29.46 -36.58 1.49
C SER A 7 -30.31 -36.25 0.25
N HIS A 8 -31.18 -35.24 0.32
CA HIS A 8 -32.21 -34.97 -0.67
C HIS A 8 -31.87 -33.92 -1.75
N ARG A 9 -30.66 -33.35 -1.77
CA ARG A 9 -30.29 -32.26 -2.71
C ARG A 9 -29.14 -32.56 -3.69
N ALA A 10 -28.54 -33.74 -3.64
CA ALA A 10 -27.47 -34.08 -4.57
C ALA A 10 -28.05 -34.42 -5.95
N ALA A 11 -27.59 -33.73 -7.00
CA ALA A 11 -27.93 -34.02 -8.38
C ALA A 11 -27.35 -35.40 -8.80
N GLU A 12 -28.01 -36.07 -9.75
CA GLU A 12 -27.45 -37.28 -10.38
C GLU A 12 -26.04 -36.98 -10.91
N GLY A 13 -25.08 -37.89 -10.68
CA GLY A 13 -23.67 -37.71 -10.99
C GLY A 13 -22.83 -37.08 -9.87
N SER A 14 -23.45 -36.56 -8.80
CA SER A 14 -22.70 -36.07 -7.63
C SER A 14 -21.92 -37.20 -6.95
N MET A 15 -20.71 -36.92 -6.51
CA MET A 15 -19.87 -37.85 -5.74
C MET A 15 -19.78 -37.41 -4.28
N ALA A 16 -19.77 -38.36 -3.35
CA ALA A 16 -19.60 -38.11 -1.94
C ALA A 16 -18.59 -39.10 -1.35
N TYR A 17 -17.60 -38.58 -0.63
CA TYR A 17 -16.63 -39.36 0.11
C TYR A 17 -16.99 -39.36 1.59
N VAL A 18 -17.13 -40.55 2.17
CA VAL A 18 -17.49 -40.78 3.57
C VAL A 18 -16.19 -41.09 4.32
N SER A 19 -15.57 -40.05 4.89
CA SER A 19 -14.21 -40.09 5.42
C SER A 19 -14.03 -41.02 6.63
N ASP A 20 -15.07 -41.21 7.44
CA ASP A 20 -15.09 -42.14 8.58
C ASP A 20 -15.07 -43.61 8.16
N LYS A 21 -15.49 -43.91 6.93
CA LYS A 21 -15.52 -45.28 6.38
C LYS A 21 -14.54 -45.51 5.22
N GLY A 22 -13.96 -44.44 4.68
CA GLY A 22 -13.11 -44.52 3.49
C GLY A 22 -13.88 -44.94 2.23
N GLU A 23 -15.18 -44.63 2.17
CA GLU A 23 -16.06 -45.12 1.11
C GLU A 23 -16.45 -43.98 0.15
N LEU A 24 -16.37 -44.24 -1.15
CA LEU A 24 -16.85 -43.33 -2.19
C LEU A 24 -18.24 -43.78 -2.67
N TYR A 25 -19.13 -42.81 -2.84
CA TYR A 25 -20.47 -43.02 -3.36
C TYR A 25 -20.74 -42.09 -4.55
N VAL A 26 -21.51 -42.56 -5.52
CA VAL A 26 -22.04 -41.76 -6.64
C VAL A 26 -23.57 -41.72 -6.59
N ARG A 27 -24.16 -40.55 -6.81
CA ARG A 27 -25.61 -40.37 -6.88
C ARG A 27 -26.10 -40.84 -8.25
N THR A 28 -26.79 -41.98 -8.28
CA THR A 28 -27.52 -42.51 -9.44
C THR A 28 -29.00 -42.12 -9.37
N ARG A 29 -29.80 -42.43 -10.39
CA ARG A 29 -31.26 -42.22 -10.38
C ARG A 29 -31.94 -42.85 -9.17
N ASP A 30 -31.56 -44.08 -8.84
CA ASP A 30 -32.21 -44.88 -7.80
C ASP A 30 -31.68 -44.60 -6.38
N GLY A 31 -30.67 -43.74 -6.24
CA GLY A 31 -30.05 -43.46 -4.94
C GLY A 31 -28.54 -43.35 -5.02
N TRP A 32 -27.90 -43.34 -3.85
CA TRP A 32 -26.45 -43.42 -3.73
C TRP A 32 -25.99 -44.86 -3.98
N ARG A 33 -25.01 -45.05 -4.88
CA ARG A 33 -24.34 -46.34 -5.09
C ARG A 33 -22.89 -46.24 -4.66
N LYS A 34 -22.46 -47.21 -3.86
CA LYS A 34 -21.08 -47.33 -3.40
C LYS A 34 -20.18 -47.70 -4.59
N VAL A 35 -19.10 -46.95 -4.75
CA VAL A 35 -18.02 -47.26 -5.70
C VAL A 35 -17.06 -48.21 -4.98
N GLN A 36 -16.76 -49.35 -5.59
CA GLN A 36 -15.68 -50.20 -5.08
C GLN A 36 -14.35 -49.51 -5.37
N LEU A 37 -13.74 -48.98 -4.33
CA LEU A 37 -12.36 -48.50 -4.36
C LEU A 37 -11.46 -49.73 -4.30
N GLY A 38 -10.51 -49.83 -5.23
CA GLY A 38 -9.47 -50.85 -5.19
C GLY A 38 -8.48 -50.62 -4.06
N GLU A 39 -7.37 -51.36 -4.08
CA GLU A 39 -6.30 -51.20 -3.12
C GLU A 39 -5.76 -49.76 -3.13
N LEU A 40 -5.65 -49.15 -1.96
CA LEU A 40 -5.11 -47.81 -1.81
C LEU A 40 -3.65 -47.82 -2.26
N ILE A 41 -3.33 -47.04 -3.29
CA ILE A 41 -1.94 -46.81 -3.67
C ILE A 41 -1.29 -46.00 -2.55
N LEU A 42 -0.52 -46.67 -1.71
CA LEU A 42 0.37 -46.00 -0.76
C LEU A 42 1.38 -45.20 -1.58
N ILE A 43 1.24 -43.88 -1.58
CA ILE A 43 2.27 -43.00 -2.14
C ILE A 43 3.48 -43.13 -1.20
N PRO A 44 4.62 -43.70 -1.64
CA PRO A 44 5.80 -43.79 -0.80
C PRO A 44 6.23 -42.38 -0.42
N ALA A 45 6.44 -42.14 0.88
CA ALA A 45 7.08 -40.93 1.34
C ALA A 45 8.58 -41.00 1.02
N GLU A 46 8.95 -40.77 -0.23
CA GLU A 46 10.35 -40.67 -0.64
C GLU A 46 10.60 -39.38 -1.42
N SER A 47 11.37 -38.51 -0.78
CA SER A 47 12.28 -37.46 -1.28
C SER A 47 11.78 -36.48 -2.37
N PRO A 48 11.95 -35.16 -2.19
CA PRO A 48 11.50 -34.18 -3.18
C PRO A 48 12.26 -34.36 -4.50
N SER A 49 11.58 -34.94 -5.49
CA SER A 49 12.03 -35.01 -6.88
C SER A 49 12.18 -33.60 -7.41
N SER A 50 13.34 -33.31 -7.96
CA SER A 50 13.81 -32.03 -8.50
C SER A 50 12.86 -31.42 -9.55
N ALA A 51 11.94 -32.20 -10.14
CA ALA A 51 10.91 -31.72 -11.05
C ALA A 51 9.77 -30.97 -10.34
N VAL A 52 9.39 -31.38 -9.12
CA VAL A 52 8.37 -30.67 -8.31
C VAL A 52 8.97 -29.41 -7.72
N SER A 53 10.24 -29.46 -7.29
CA SER A 53 10.98 -28.26 -6.94
C SER A 53 11.06 -27.31 -8.11
N GLN A 54 11.45 -27.75 -9.32
CA GLN A 54 11.49 -26.88 -10.51
C GLN A 54 10.13 -26.35 -10.93
N ALA A 55 9.05 -27.14 -10.86
CA ALA A 55 7.71 -26.67 -11.17
C ALA A 55 7.19 -25.68 -10.13
N LEU A 56 7.49 -25.88 -8.84
CA LEU A 56 7.21 -24.92 -7.77
C LEU A 56 8.10 -23.69 -7.86
N THR A 57 9.35 -23.80 -8.33
CA THR A 57 10.22 -22.65 -8.60
C THR A 57 9.70 -21.86 -9.80
N VAL A 58 9.25 -22.53 -10.86
CA VAL A 58 8.63 -21.86 -12.02
C VAL A 58 7.32 -21.23 -11.59
N LEU A 59 6.41 -21.92 -10.89
CA LEU A 59 5.17 -21.33 -10.38
C LEU A 59 5.44 -20.18 -9.40
N SER A 60 6.46 -20.32 -8.53
CA SER A 60 6.93 -19.26 -7.64
C SER A 60 7.48 -18.07 -8.42
N MET A 61 8.23 -18.30 -9.50
CA MET A 61 8.72 -17.27 -10.43
C MET A 61 7.56 -16.63 -11.23
N VAL A 62 6.51 -17.38 -11.59
CA VAL A 62 5.34 -16.85 -12.32
C VAL A 62 4.39 -16.09 -11.36
N THR A 63 4.30 -16.48 -10.09
CA THR A 63 3.63 -15.69 -9.03
C THR A 63 4.51 -14.55 -8.49
N SER A 64 5.77 -14.47 -8.93
CA SER A 64 6.68 -13.35 -8.67
C SER A 64 6.61 -12.27 -9.75
N ILE A 65 5.59 -12.29 -10.62
CA ILE A 65 5.04 -11.01 -11.09
C ILE A 65 4.54 -10.31 -9.82
N GLU A 66 5.45 -9.52 -9.24
CA GLU A 66 5.30 -8.72 -8.04
C GLU A 66 3.84 -8.52 -7.64
N PHE A 67 3.33 -9.35 -6.72
CA PHE A 67 2.30 -8.85 -5.82
C PHE A 67 3.01 -7.88 -4.87
N CYS A 68 3.51 -6.77 -5.43
CA CYS A 68 4.00 -5.65 -4.67
C CYS A 68 2.73 -5.07 -4.06
N PRO A 69 2.50 -5.26 -2.75
CA PRO A 69 1.32 -4.70 -2.13
C PRO A 69 1.33 -3.20 -2.42
N PRO A 70 0.17 -2.62 -2.77
CA PRO A 70 0.13 -1.23 -3.19
C PRO A 70 0.67 -0.33 -2.07
N GLN A 71 1.54 0.59 -2.46
CA GLN A 71 2.34 1.43 -1.56
C GLN A 71 2.21 2.90 -1.95
N LEU A 72 2.29 3.78 -0.95
CA LEU A 72 2.29 5.22 -1.14
C LEU A 72 3.72 5.75 -1.00
N HIS A 73 4.26 6.34 -2.05
CA HIS A 73 5.59 6.93 -2.00
C HIS A 73 5.53 8.37 -1.48
N LEU A 74 6.28 8.65 -0.42
CA LEU A 74 6.53 10.01 0.09
C LEU A 74 7.93 10.43 -0.33
N VAL A 75 8.00 11.41 -1.24
CA VAL A 75 9.23 11.84 -1.89
C VAL A 75 9.28 13.36 -1.87
N ALA A 76 10.45 13.92 -1.55
CA ALA A 76 10.64 15.36 -1.55
C ALA A 76 10.89 15.92 -2.97
N LEU A 77 10.57 17.19 -3.17
CA LEU A 77 11.07 17.94 -4.33
C LEU A 77 12.60 18.09 -4.23
N ASN A 78 13.28 18.35 -5.35
CA ASN A 78 14.74 18.44 -5.49
C ASN A 78 15.37 19.75 -4.97
N ALA A 79 14.57 20.68 -4.46
CA ALA A 79 15.03 21.91 -3.83
C ALA A 79 14.03 22.37 -2.75
N PRO A 80 14.44 23.19 -1.76
CA PRO A 80 13.51 23.86 -0.87
C PRO A 80 12.66 24.89 -1.62
N PHE A 81 11.42 25.11 -1.17
CA PHE A 81 10.50 26.08 -1.74
C PHE A 81 10.03 27.07 -0.67
N SER A 82 9.81 28.32 -1.10
CA SER A 82 9.09 29.30 -0.29
C SER A 82 7.59 28.98 -0.24
N GLY A 83 6.82 29.75 0.54
CA GLY A 83 5.36 29.67 0.54
C GLY A 83 4.70 30.03 -0.79
N ASP A 84 5.36 30.78 -1.68
CA ASP A 84 4.86 31.05 -3.02
C ASP A 84 5.24 29.93 -3.99
N MET A 85 4.36 28.94 -4.07
CA MET A 85 4.47 27.81 -4.99
C MET A 85 3.56 27.98 -6.21
N ARG A 86 3.10 29.22 -6.50
CA ARG A 86 2.06 29.52 -7.50
C ARG A 86 0.74 28.78 -7.22
N GLY A 87 0.42 28.64 -5.94
CA GLY A 87 -0.72 27.92 -5.42
C GLY A 87 -0.57 26.39 -5.49
N ILE A 88 -1.58 25.67 -5.00
CA ILE A 88 -1.57 24.19 -4.97
C ILE A 88 -1.34 23.55 -6.35
N ARG A 89 -1.80 24.19 -7.43
CA ARG A 89 -1.58 23.70 -8.80
C ARG A 89 -0.12 23.79 -9.22
N GLY A 90 0.60 24.85 -8.82
CA GLY A 90 2.02 24.97 -9.09
C GLY A 90 2.85 23.97 -8.29
N ALA A 91 2.48 23.73 -7.02
CA ALA A 91 3.09 22.69 -6.20
C ALA A 91 2.85 21.28 -6.79
N ASP A 92 1.60 20.94 -7.16
CA ASP A 92 1.27 19.67 -7.82
C ASP A 92 2.04 19.51 -9.14
N PHE A 93 2.20 20.61 -9.91
CA PHE A 93 2.97 20.59 -11.15
C PHE A 93 4.46 20.31 -10.93
N GLN A 94 5.07 20.84 -9.87
CA GLN A 94 6.46 20.52 -9.51
C GLN A 94 6.64 19.03 -9.18
N CYS A 95 5.70 18.45 -8.40
CA CYS A 95 5.70 17.01 -8.12
C CYS A 95 5.61 16.18 -9.41
N TYR A 96 4.70 16.54 -10.31
CA TYR A 96 4.54 15.87 -11.61
C TYR A 96 5.82 15.97 -12.45
N GLN A 97 6.37 17.16 -12.61
CA GLN A 97 7.52 17.40 -13.48
C GLN A 97 8.76 16.63 -13.01
N GLN A 98 9.06 16.68 -11.72
CA GLN A 98 10.25 16.04 -11.17
C GLN A 98 10.13 14.52 -11.13
N ALA A 99 8.95 13.98 -10.81
CA ALA A 99 8.70 12.54 -10.90
C ALA A 99 8.93 12.02 -12.33
N ARG A 100 8.40 12.73 -13.33
CA ARG A 100 8.54 12.34 -14.75
C ARG A 100 9.97 12.45 -15.27
N ALA A 101 10.73 13.45 -14.82
CA ALA A 101 12.15 13.58 -15.14
C ALA A 101 12.97 12.36 -14.67
N MET A 102 12.51 11.69 -13.61
CA MET A 102 13.12 10.46 -13.07
C MET A 102 12.46 9.18 -13.57
N GLY A 103 11.60 9.26 -14.59
CA GLY A 103 10.92 8.09 -15.18
C GLY A 103 9.83 7.48 -14.31
N LEU A 104 9.42 8.12 -13.20
CA LEU A 104 8.37 7.61 -12.34
C LEU A 104 7.00 7.80 -13.00
N THR A 105 6.23 6.70 -13.04
CA THR A 105 4.94 6.68 -13.76
C THR A 105 3.72 6.92 -12.89
N ALA A 106 3.88 6.82 -11.56
CA ALA A 106 2.82 7.07 -10.58
C ALA A 106 2.34 8.53 -10.58
N THR A 107 1.19 8.77 -9.95
CA THR A 107 0.63 10.10 -9.76
C THR A 107 1.12 10.70 -8.46
N TYR A 108 1.98 11.71 -8.54
CA TYR A 108 2.44 12.48 -7.39
C TYR A 108 1.63 13.77 -7.24
N ARG A 109 1.30 14.11 -5.98
CA ARG A 109 0.63 15.34 -5.58
C ARG A 109 1.37 15.96 -4.40
N ALA A 110 1.27 17.28 -4.25
CA ALA A 110 1.91 18.01 -3.17
C ALA A 110 1.33 17.60 -1.81
N PHE A 111 2.20 17.38 -0.82
CA PHE A 111 1.82 17.08 0.56
C PHE A 111 1.38 18.37 1.30
N LEU A 112 0.32 19.01 0.81
CA LEU A 112 -0.14 20.31 1.31
C LEU A 112 -1.66 20.33 1.43
N SER A 113 -2.17 20.90 2.52
CA SER A 113 -3.55 21.39 2.54
C SER A 113 -3.74 22.51 1.51
N SER A 114 -4.94 22.66 0.96
CA SER A 114 -5.28 23.78 0.09
C SER A 114 -6.61 24.40 0.51
N HIS A 115 -7.06 25.44 -0.21
CA HIS A 115 -8.30 26.14 0.07
C HIS A 115 -9.52 25.20 0.21
N LEU A 116 -9.59 24.16 -0.63
CA LEU A 116 -10.73 23.24 -0.72
C LEU A 116 -10.39 21.79 -0.36
N GLN A 117 -9.15 21.51 0.07
CA GLN A 117 -8.71 20.14 0.35
C GLN A 117 -7.92 20.06 1.64
N ASP A 118 -8.37 19.19 2.54
CA ASP A 118 -7.62 18.78 3.72
C ASP A 118 -6.52 17.79 3.32
N LEU A 119 -5.34 17.96 3.90
CA LEU A 119 -4.17 17.12 3.61
C LEU A 119 -4.48 15.64 3.82
N ALA A 120 -5.16 15.28 4.91
CA ALA A 120 -5.55 13.88 5.18
C ALA A 120 -6.42 13.24 4.07
N THR A 121 -7.02 14.05 3.19
CA THR A 121 -7.93 13.59 2.13
C THR A 121 -7.31 13.43 0.75
N ILE A 122 -6.02 13.76 0.58
CA ILE A 122 -5.31 13.63 -0.71
C ILE A 122 -5.32 12.19 -1.21
N VAL A 123 -5.07 11.23 -0.32
CA VAL A 123 -5.13 9.79 -0.62
C VAL A 123 -6.59 9.32 -0.65
N LYS A 124 -6.91 8.43 -1.58
CA LYS A 124 -8.26 7.85 -1.72
C LYS A 124 -8.68 7.12 -0.45
N LYS A 125 -9.97 7.20 -0.09
CA LYS A 125 -10.48 6.67 1.19
C LYS A 125 -10.13 5.19 1.45
N GLY A 126 -10.20 4.33 0.42
CA GLY A 126 -9.91 2.89 0.55
C GLY A 126 -8.44 2.57 0.85
N ASP A 127 -7.53 3.50 0.54
CA ASP A 127 -6.09 3.27 0.57
C ASP A 127 -5.47 3.73 1.90
N ARG A 128 -6.19 4.57 2.67
CA ARG A 128 -5.60 5.33 3.79
C ARG A 128 -5.14 4.51 4.99
N TYR A 129 -5.72 3.33 5.19
CA TYR A 129 -5.46 2.49 6.37
C TYR A 129 -4.62 1.25 6.05
N ASN A 130 -4.62 0.81 4.79
CA ASN A 130 -4.06 -0.48 4.40
C ASN A 130 -2.81 -0.35 3.50
N MET A 131 -2.50 0.84 2.99
CA MET A 131 -1.28 1.09 2.22
C MET A 131 -0.22 1.76 3.09
N PRO A 132 0.98 1.16 3.23
CA PRO A 132 2.08 1.79 3.94
C PRO A 132 2.62 2.98 3.14
N VAL A 133 3.20 3.93 3.86
CA VAL A 133 3.89 5.10 3.29
C VAL A 133 5.38 4.81 3.32
N ILE A 134 6.00 4.77 2.15
CA ILE A 134 7.40 4.42 1.95
C ILE A 134 8.18 5.60 1.38
N ASN A 135 9.51 5.59 1.54
CA ASN A 135 10.39 6.52 0.85
C ASN A 135 10.65 6.08 -0.61
N LEU A 136 11.49 6.83 -1.34
CA LEU A 136 11.82 6.54 -2.74
C LEU A 136 12.52 5.17 -2.94
N LYS A 137 13.15 4.61 -1.89
CA LYS A 137 13.87 3.33 -1.93
C LYS A 137 13.06 2.14 -1.40
N GLY A 138 11.79 2.34 -1.05
CA GLY A 138 10.92 1.28 -0.55
C GLY A 138 10.98 1.04 0.96
N GLU A 139 11.67 1.89 1.71
CA GLU A 139 11.73 1.78 3.17
C GLU A 139 10.47 2.42 3.79
N VAL A 140 9.82 1.72 4.73
CA VAL A 140 8.56 2.16 5.35
C VAL A 140 8.81 3.32 6.31
N ILE A 141 8.19 4.48 6.05
CA ILE A 141 8.21 5.65 6.94
C ILE A 141 7.02 5.59 7.91
N TYR A 142 5.84 5.26 7.40
CA TYR A 142 4.62 5.09 8.20
C TYR A 142 3.89 3.81 7.82
N SER A 143 3.29 3.15 8.81
CA SER A 143 2.50 1.94 8.58
C SER A 143 1.23 2.17 7.76
N SER A 144 0.70 3.40 7.75
CA SER A 144 -0.42 3.81 6.89
C SER A 144 -0.48 5.34 6.73
N TRP A 145 -1.23 5.81 5.73
CA TRP A 145 -1.48 7.25 5.54
C TRP A 145 -2.12 7.90 6.78
N MET A 146 -3.07 7.23 7.43
CA MET A 146 -3.72 7.77 8.62
C MET A 146 -2.82 7.80 9.86
N ASN A 147 -1.72 7.05 9.89
CA ASN A 147 -0.77 7.10 11.00
C ASN A 147 -0.11 8.49 11.12
N ILE A 148 0.14 9.16 9.98
CA ILE A 148 0.66 10.53 9.91
C ILE A 148 -0.27 11.52 10.64
N PHE A 149 -1.59 11.29 10.59
CA PHE A 149 -2.62 12.19 11.10
C PHE A 149 -3.29 11.66 12.37
N SER A 150 -2.58 10.84 13.15
CA SER A 150 -3.06 10.26 14.42
C SER A 150 -3.20 11.30 15.54
N GLY A 151 -2.82 12.55 15.31
CA GLY A 151 -2.79 13.62 16.31
C GLY A 151 -1.44 13.76 17.03
N ASN A 152 -0.52 12.80 16.86
CA ASN A 152 0.84 12.85 17.42
C ASN A 152 1.77 13.85 16.70
N GLY A 153 1.29 14.50 15.62
CA GLY A 153 2.07 15.45 14.83
C GLY A 153 2.88 14.85 13.70
N GLY A 154 2.65 13.58 13.34
CA GLY A 154 3.36 12.91 12.24
C GLY A 154 4.79 12.53 12.61
N VAL A 155 5.01 12.05 13.84
CA VAL A 155 6.33 11.57 14.28
C VAL A 155 6.68 10.29 13.50
N PHE A 156 7.92 10.21 13.02
CA PHE A 156 8.50 9.06 12.32
C PHE A 156 9.91 8.79 12.86
N ASP A 157 10.49 7.65 12.47
CA ASP A 157 11.86 7.29 12.84
C ASP A 157 12.88 8.11 12.01
N PRO A 158 13.68 8.99 12.63
CA PRO A 158 14.62 9.84 11.91
C PRO A 158 15.81 9.07 11.30
N SER A 159 15.99 7.79 11.65
CA SER A 159 16.97 6.93 10.99
C SER A 159 16.55 6.50 9.58
N ILE A 160 15.26 6.62 9.24
CA ILE A 160 14.70 6.28 7.93
C ILE A 160 14.75 7.51 7.02
N PRO A 161 15.57 7.51 5.96
CA PRO A 161 15.75 8.70 5.13
C PRO A 161 14.50 9.09 4.34
N ILE A 162 14.29 10.40 4.18
CA ILE A 162 13.41 10.94 3.15
C ILE A 162 14.28 11.38 1.97
N TYR A 163 14.01 10.80 0.81
CA TYR A 163 14.73 11.11 -0.42
C TYR A 163 13.97 12.11 -1.28
N SER A 164 14.70 12.99 -1.95
CA SER A 164 14.19 13.77 -3.08
C SER A 164 14.03 12.89 -4.32
N PHE A 165 13.35 13.37 -5.37
CA PHE A 165 13.21 12.62 -6.64
C PHE A 165 14.57 12.23 -7.25
N GLU A 166 15.60 13.07 -7.10
CA GLU A 166 16.98 12.78 -7.50
C GLU A 166 17.72 11.78 -6.60
N GLY A 167 17.08 11.25 -5.55
CA GLY A 167 17.68 10.27 -4.65
C GLY A 167 18.58 10.84 -3.56
N ARG A 168 18.58 12.16 -3.36
CA ARG A 168 19.35 12.82 -2.27
C ARG A 168 18.61 12.74 -0.95
N ASN A 169 19.31 12.38 0.13
CA ASN A 169 18.75 12.31 1.48
C ASN A 169 18.56 13.72 2.04
N VAL A 170 17.31 14.18 2.14
CA VAL A 170 16.96 15.55 2.57
C VAL A 170 17.44 15.87 3.98
N MET A 171 17.54 14.86 4.85
CA MET A 171 17.94 15.03 6.24
C MET A 171 19.42 15.40 6.40
N THR A 172 20.27 14.95 5.48
CA THR A 172 21.73 15.13 5.56
C THR A 172 22.30 16.01 4.46
N ASP A 173 21.61 16.14 3.33
CA ASP A 173 22.06 16.94 2.21
C ASP A 173 22.01 18.46 2.52
N PRO A 174 23.08 19.22 2.22
CA PRO A 174 23.16 20.65 2.54
C PRO A 174 22.23 21.52 1.69
N THR A 175 21.66 21.00 0.59
CA THR A 175 20.69 21.73 -0.26
C THR A 175 19.44 22.14 0.52
N TRP A 176 19.08 21.39 1.57
CA TRP A 176 18.02 21.76 2.51
C TRP A 176 18.63 22.23 3.84
N PRO A 177 19.00 23.51 3.97
CA PRO A 177 19.61 24.01 5.21
C PRO A 177 18.63 23.94 6.39
N GLN A 178 17.34 24.13 6.12
CA GLN A 178 16.27 23.98 7.10
C GLN A 178 15.59 22.62 6.91
N LYS A 179 15.57 21.81 7.97
CA LYS A 179 14.92 20.49 7.98
C LYS A 179 13.45 20.66 8.34
N LEU A 180 12.75 21.39 7.47
CA LEU A 180 11.38 21.84 7.63
C LEU A 180 10.48 21.37 6.49
N VAL A 181 9.23 20.99 6.80
CA VAL A 181 8.21 20.67 5.79
C VAL A 181 7.00 21.58 5.89
N TRP A 182 6.65 22.21 4.77
CA TRP A 182 5.37 22.89 4.59
C TRP A 182 4.24 21.86 4.51
N HIS A 183 3.15 22.09 5.24
CA HIS A 183 1.95 21.24 5.15
C HIS A 183 0.63 22.04 5.26
N GLY A 184 0.60 23.10 6.09
CA GLY A 184 -0.57 23.99 6.20
C GLY A 184 -1.82 23.34 6.83
N SER A 185 -1.61 22.40 7.75
CA SER A 185 -2.67 21.57 8.34
C SER A 185 -2.52 21.40 9.85
N SER A 186 -3.57 20.99 10.54
CA SER A 186 -3.48 20.50 11.92
C SER A 186 -2.78 19.14 12.02
N THR A 187 -2.53 18.68 13.25
CA THR A 187 -1.98 17.34 13.52
C THR A 187 -2.89 16.19 13.09
N VAL A 188 -4.15 16.47 12.78
CA VAL A 188 -5.13 15.53 12.22
C VAL A 188 -5.37 15.76 10.72
N GLY A 189 -4.54 16.60 10.08
CA GLY A 189 -4.53 16.80 8.63
C GLY A 189 -5.66 17.68 8.08
N ILE A 190 -6.31 18.47 8.94
CA ILE A 190 -7.34 19.44 8.55
C ILE A 190 -6.68 20.76 8.16
N ARG A 191 -7.11 21.39 7.06
CA ARG A 191 -6.53 22.64 6.56
C ARG A 191 -6.63 23.78 7.58
N MET A 192 -5.56 24.56 7.71
CA MET A 192 -5.53 25.77 8.51
C MET A 192 -5.55 26.98 7.59
N THR A 193 -6.73 27.58 7.38
CA THR A 193 -6.93 28.66 6.40
C THR A 193 -6.15 29.94 6.67
N THR A 194 -5.67 30.12 7.90
CA THR A 194 -4.81 31.24 8.29
C THR A 194 -3.33 30.93 8.11
N ASN A 195 -2.93 29.65 8.00
CA ASN A 195 -1.54 29.21 8.17
C ASN A 195 -1.04 28.34 7.00
N TYR A 196 -1.31 28.77 5.76
CA TYR A 196 -0.95 28.07 4.53
C TYR A 196 -0.53 29.02 3.39
N CYS A 197 0.12 30.14 3.72
CA CYS A 197 0.73 31.06 2.74
C CYS A 197 -0.25 31.60 1.67
N GLU A 198 -1.45 32.03 2.07
CA GLU A 198 -2.54 32.44 1.14
C GLU A 198 -2.87 31.37 0.09
N ALA A 199 -2.96 30.12 0.57
CA ALA A 199 -3.07 28.93 -0.27
C ALA A 199 -1.88 28.79 -1.24
N TRP A 200 -0.68 28.96 -0.70
CA TRP A 200 0.64 28.82 -1.33
C TRP A 200 0.94 29.81 -2.45
N ARG A 201 0.48 31.06 -2.30
CA ARG A 201 0.68 32.17 -3.26
C ARG A 201 1.52 33.30 -2.68
N ALA A 202 1.94 33.21 -1.43
CA ALA A 202 2.72 34.23 -0.76
C ALA A 202 3.93 33.60 -0.07
N GLY A 203 5.11 34.20 -0.22
CA GLY A 203 6.37 33.72 0.38
C GLY A 203 6.91 34.62 1.50
N ASP A 204 6.22 35.73 1.81
CA ASP A 204 6.69 36.70 2.79
C ASP A 204 6.66 36.16 4.22
N MET A 205 7.66 36.52 5.03
CA MET A 205 7.78 36.09 6.43
C MET A 205 6.58 36.49 7.32
N ALA A 206 5.79 37.49 6.89
CA ALA A 206 4.56 37.90 7.59
C ALA A 206 3.42 36.87 7.44
N VAL A 207 3.45 36.04 6.38
CA VAL A 207 2.44 35.03 6.09
C VAL A 207 3.03 33.66 6.41
N THR A 208 2.87 33.20 7.65
CA THR A 208 3.36 31.89 8.07
C THR A 208 2.50 30.78 7.49
N GLY A 209 3.08 29.91 6.67
CA GLY A 209 2.66 28.50 6.68
C GLY A 209 3.18 27.86 7.96
N MET A 210 2.66 26.72 8.40
CA MET A 210 3.35 25.94 9.43
C MET A 210 4.43 25.06 8.79
N PRO A 211 5.73 25.27 9.11
CA PRO A 211 6.79 24.32 8.83
C PRO A 211 6.96 23.35 10.03
N LYS A 212 7.38 22.11 9.79
CA LYS A 212 7.69 21.13 10.86
C LYS A 212 9.18 20.80 10.94
N ASN A 213 9.80 20.97 12.11
CA ASN A 213 11.14 20.46 12.39
C ASN A 213 11.11 18.93 12.34
N TRP A 214 12.01 18.37 11.55
CA TRP A 214 12.37 16.96 11.60
C TRP A 214 13.37 16.68 12.73
#